data_AF-A0A946ML94-F1
#
_entry.id   AF-A0A946ML94-F1
#
_cell.length_a   1.000
_cell.length_b   1.000
_cell.length_c   1.000
_cell.angle_alpha   90.00
_cell.angle_beta   90.00
_cell.angle_gamma   90.00
#
_symmetry.space_group_name_H-M   'P 1'
#
loop_
_entity.id
_entity.type
_entity.pdbx_description
1 polymer ?
#
loop_
_entity_poly.entity_id
_entity_poly.type
_entity_poly.pdbx_seq_one_letter_code
_entity_poly.pdbx_strand_id
1 'polypeptide(L)' 'HVLLEVNGEDDSTAYVPARDIEGLTILDVLTLFEQRGDDIIQDDGTLEFQAFEESLNEFAKAAKLSSGERKFKNV' A
#
# COMPACT_ATOMS: atom_id res chain seq x y z
N HIS A 1 2.81 0.49 -8.78
CA HIS A 1 2.11 1.79 -8.68
C HIS A 1 0.61 1.54 -8.83
N VAL A 2 -0.23 2.06 -7.92
CA VAL A 2 -1.70 1.84 -7.92
C VAL A 2 -2.41 2.61 -9.04
N LEU A 3 -1.86 3.76 -9.41
CA LEU A 3 -2.37 4.65 -10.46
C LEU A 3 -1.30 4.83 -11.55
N LEU A 4 -1.76 5.02 -12.78
CA LEU A 4 -0.97 5.42 -13.93
C LEU A 4 -1.34 6.85 -14.31
N GLU A 5 -0.31 7.68 -14.51
CA GLU A 5 -0.49 9.02 -15.04
C GLU A 5 -0.87 8.95 -16.52
N VAL A 6 -1.87 9.74 -16.92
CA VAL A 6 -2.34 9.85 -18.30
C VAL A 6 -2.57 11.32 -18.65
N ASN A 7 -2.51 11.63 -19.94
CA ASN A 7 -2.87 12.96 -20.43
C ASN A 7 -4.39 13.15 -20.29
N GLY A 8 -4.80 14.11 -19.48
CA GLY A 8 -6.18 14.54 -19.33
C GLY A 8 -6.62 15.48 -20.46
N GLU A 9 -7.91 15.83 -20.47
CA GLU A 9 -8.39 16.93 -21.31
C GLU A 9 -7.73 18.24 -20.86
N ASP A 10 -7.49 19.14 -21.82
CA ASP A 10 -6.83 20.44 -21.62
C ASP A 10 -5.41 20.41 -21.01
N ASP A 11 -4.58 19.45 -21.44
CA ASP A 11 -3.16 19.35 -21.03
C ASP A 11 -2.98 19.16 -19.50
N SER A 12 -4.03 18.68 -18.84
CA SER A 12 -3.99 18.39 -17.40
C SER A 12 -3.41 17.00 -17.13
N THR A 13 -2.70 16.85 -16.02
CA THR A 13 -2.32 15.52 -15.51
C THR A 13 -3.55 14.81 -14.97
N ALA A 14 -3.91 13.67 -15.55
CA ALA A 14 -4.97 12.79 -15.07
C ALA A 14 -4.41 11.45 -14.61
N TYR A 15 -5.21 10.68 -13.88
CA TYR A 15 -4.79 9.39 -13.33
C TYR A 15 -5.86 8.32 -13.59
N VAL A 16 -5.40 7.14 -13.98
CA VAL A 16 -6.26 5.95 -14.14
C VAL A 16 -5.74 4.80 -13.29
N PRO A 17 -6.62 3.85 -12.92
CA PRO A 17 -6.18 2.64 -12.25
C PRO A 17 -5.12 1.87 -13.06
N ALA A 18 -4.07 1.39 -12.40
CA ALA A 18 -3.14 0.45 -13.01
C ALA A 18 -3.84 -0.89 -13.31
N ARG A 19 -3.42 -1.61 -14.37
CA ARG A 19 -4.08 -2.85 -14.85
C ARG A 19 -4.25 -3.95 -13.79
N ASP A 20 -3.45 -3.91 -12.74
CA ASP A 20 -3.41 -4.86 -11.64
C ASP A 20 -4.30 -4.46 -10.45
N ILE A 21 -4.94 -3.29 -10.47
CA ILE A 21 -5.75 -2.79 -9.35
C ILE A 21 -6.91 -3.73 -8.97
N GLU A 22 -7.42 -4.52 -9.92
CA GLU A 22 -8.48 -5.50 -9.69
C GLU A 22 -8.03 -6.70 -8.85
N GLY A 23 -6.72 -6.95 -8.82
CA GLY A 23 -6.07 -7.97 -8.01
C GLY A 23 -5.75 -7.49 -6.60
N LEU A 24 -5.70 -6.17 -6.37
CA LEU A 24 -5.33 -5.58 -5.09
C LEU A 24 -6.44 -5.70 -4.05
N THR A 25 -6.04 -5.94 -2.81
CA THR A 25 -6.93 -5.80 -1.65
C THR A 25 -6.91 -4.38 -1.09
N ILE A 26 -7.86 -4.06 -0.21
CA ILE A 26 -7.87 -2.77 0.49
C ILE A 26 -6.55 -2.58 1.24
N LEU A 27 -6.10 -3.62 1.94
CA LEU A 27 -4.86 -3.61 2.69
C LEU A 27 -3.63 -3.38 1.79
N ASP A 28 -3.56 -3.99 0.60
CA ASP A 28 -2.46 -3.74 -0.33
C ASP A 28 -2.37 -2.25 -0.73
N VAL A 29 -3.52 -1.59 -0.95
CA VAL A 29 -3.57 -0.16 -1.28
C VAL A 29 -3.12 0.71 -0.09
N LEU A 30 -3.56 0.39 1.13
CA LEU A 30 -3.17 1.11 2.34
C LEU A 30 -1.67 0.95 2.63
N THR A 31 -1.13 -0.27 2.56
CA THR A 31 0.30 -0.53 2.77
C THR A 31 1.15 0.22 1.75
N LEU A 32 0.74 0.23 0.47
CA LEU A 32 1.44 1.00 -0.57
C LEU A 32 1.40 2.52 -0.36
N PHE A 33 0.39 3.02 0.37
CA PHE A 33 0.30 4.43 0.71
C PHE A 33 1.21 4.77 1.90
N GLU A 34 1.23 3.92 2.93
CA GLU A 34 2.08 4.08 4.11
C GLU A 34 3.57 4.01 3.77
N GLN A 35 3.96 3.05 2.92
CA GLN A 35 5.36 2.87 2.48
C GLN A 35 5.93 4.06 1.70
N ARG A 36 5.10 4.98 1.19
CA ARG A 36 5.60 6.23 0.57
C ARG A 36 6.29 7.15 1.58
N GLY A 37 6.06 6.94 2.88
CA GLY A 37 6.72 7.68 3.96
C GLY A 37 8.07 7.09 4.38
N ASP A 38 8.36 5.84 4.01
CA ASP A 38 9.54 5.12 4.50
C ASP A 38 10.86 5.66 3.91
N ASP A 39 10.81 6.36 2.78
CA ASP A 39 11.99 6.99 2.14
C ASP A 39 12.64 8.08 3.03
N ILE A 40 11.97 8.52 4.10
CA ILE A 40 12.42 9.61 4.98
C ILE A 40 13.04 9.07 6.29
N ILE A 41 12.80 7.81 6.64
CA ILE A 41 13.24 7.23 7.92
C ILE A 41 14.53 6.43 7.68
N GLN A 42 15.67 7.12 7.61
CA GLN A 42 16.95 6.49 7.93
C GLN A 42 17.04 6.40 9.45
N ASP A 43 16.82 5.22 10.03
CA ASP A 43 17.00 5.06 11.48
C ASP A 43 17.93 3.90 11.84
N ASP A 44 18.74 4.18 12.86
CA ASP A 44 19.79 3.33 13.39
C ASP A 44 19.11 2.22 14.22
N GLY A 45 19.24 0.98 13.76
CA GLY A 45 18.43 -0.17 14.19
C GLY A 45 18.63 -0.56 15.66
N THR A 46 17.79 -0.01 16.53
CA THR A 46 17.62 -0.53 17.90
C THR A 46 16.87 -1.87 17.90
N LEU A 47 17.07 -2.68 18.93
CA LEU A 47 16.42 -4.00 19.05
C LEU A 47 14.89 -3.86 19.18
N GLU A 48 14.44 -2.81 19.86
CA GLU A 48 13.04 -2.45 20.03
C GLU A 48 12.39 -2.05 18.71
N PHE A 49 13.12 -1.34 17.85
CA PHE A 49 12.66 -0.99 16.51
C PHE A 49 12.48 -2.23 15.64
N GLN A 50 13.44 -3.16 15.65
CA GLN A 50 13.34 -4.43 14.92
C GLN A 50 12.14 -5.27 15.39
N ALA A 51 11.93 -5.39 16.70
CA ALA A 51 10.78 -6.12 17.24
C ALA A 51 9.45 -5.46 16.86
N PHE A 52 9.41 -4.13 16.76
CA PHE A 52 8.24 -3.39 16.31
C PHE A 52 7.95 -3.63 14.82
N GLU A 53 8.97 -3.58 13.96
CA GLU A 53 8.82 -3.91 12.53
C GLU A 53 8.35 -5.35 12.32
N GLU A 54 8.88 -6.32 13.07
CA GLU A 54 8.42 -7.72 13.03
C GLU A 54 6.94 -7.84 13.43
N SER A 55 6.51 -7.14 14.47
CA SER A 55 5.11 -7.11 14.92
C SER A 55 4.16 -6.56 13.86
N LEU A 56 4.54 -5.45 13.20
CA LEU A 56 3.76 -4.86 12.11
C LEU A 56 3.66 -5.82 10.91
N ASN A 57 4.75 -6.50 10.57
CA ASN A 57 4.77 -7.48 9.49
C ASN A 57 3.83 -8.67 9.77
N GLU A 58 3.82 -9.20 11.00
CA GLU A 58 2.91 -10.29 11.37
C GLU A 58 1.44 -9.83 11.40
N PHE A 59 1.17 -8.60 11.86
CA PHE A 59 -0.17 -8.01 11.78
C PHE A 59 -0.65 -7.90 10.32
N ALA A 60 0.18 -7.41 9.41
CA ALA A 60 -0.15 -7.28 8.00
C ALA A 60 -0.47 -8.65 7.37
N LYS A 61 0.29 -9.70 7.69
CA LYS A 61 0.01 -11.07 7.25
C LYS A 61 -1.34 -11.57 7.78
N ALA A 62 -1.60 -11.39 9.07
CA ALA A 62 -2.85 -11.81 9.69
C ALA A 62 -4.06 -11.10 9.08
N ALA A 63 -3.95 -9.80 8.80
CA ALA A 63 -4.99 -9.02 8.16
C ALA A 63 -5.28 -9.49 6.73
N LYS A 64 -4.24 -9.82 5.93
CA LYS A 64 -4.42 -10.41 4.58
C LYS A 64 -5.14 -11.76 4.59
N LEU A 65 -4.97 -12.54 5.65
CA LEU A 65 -5.62 -13.85 5.83
C LEU A 65 -7.01 -13.74 6.47
N SER A 66 -7.42 -12.55 6.90
CA SER A 66 -8.73 -12.31 7.49
C SER A 66 -9.84 -12.51 6.46
N SER A 67 -10.92 -13.18 6.87
CA SER A 67 -12.13 -13.33 6.06
C SER A 67 -12.85 -12.01 5.77
N GLY A 68 -12.49 -10.94 6.50
CA GLY A 68 -12.99 -9.59 6.28
C GLY A 68 -12.24 -8.83 5.18
N GLU A 69 -11.09 -9.33 4.72
CA GLU A 69 -10.30 -8.66 3.68
C GLU A 69 -11.04 -8.71 2.34
N ARG A 70 -11.15 -7.56 1.68
CA ARG A 70 -11.88 -7.43 0.42
C ARG A 70 -10.95 -6.98 -0.68
N LYS A 71 -11.21 -7.48 -1.89
CA LYS A 71 -10.65 -6.88 -3.11
C LYS A 71 -11.16 -5.46 -3.23
N PHE A 72 -10.29 -4.55 -3.66
CA PHE A 72 -10.63 -3.13 -3.81
C PHE A 72 -11.84 -2.93 -4.72
N LYS A 73 -11.95 -3.71 -5.79
CA LYS A 73 -13.10 -3.69 -6.72
C LYS A 73 -14.46 -4.09 -6.14
N ASN A 74 -14.49 -4.68 -4.94
CA ASN A 74 -15.72 -5.15 -4.28
C ASN A 74 -16.19 -4.19 -3.16
N VAL A 75 -15.54 -3.03 -3.03
CA VAL A 75 -15.94 -1.92 -2.17
C VAL A 75 -16.88 -1.01 -2.95
#